data_AF-A0A3P1YER6-F1
#
_entry.id   AF-A0A3P1YER6-F1
#
_cell.length_a   1.000
_cell.length_b   1.000
_cell.length_c   1.000
_cell.angle_alpha   90.00
_cell.angle_beta   90.00
_cell.angle_gamma   90.00
#
_symmetry.space_group_name_H-M   'P 1'
#
loop_
_entity.id
_entity.type
_entity.pdbx_description
1 polymer ?
#
loop_
_entity_poly.entity_id
_entity_poly.type
_entity_poly.pdbx_seq_one_letter_code
_entity_poly.pdbx_strand_id
1 'polypeptide(L)'
;TAMPMIRGVFLNPNETFDPQRHTLQFHFTQGDLMRREIESVEVEIMGVAETGLTIGQVEDMKSRTVNDRLTPGFNLRVTGTKLRVVGDKPGVGIFFRETATNTATRVDEGDIVINNPSELMIIIPALPVGT
;
A
#
# COMPACT_ATOMS: atom_id res chain seq x y z
N THR A 1 12.24 7.23 35.02
CA THR A 1 13.53 7.80 35.44
C THR A 1 14.44 7.93 34.24
N ALA A 2 15.14 9.05 34.09
CA ALA A 2 16.15 9.24 33.06
C ALA A 2 17.54 9.06 33.66
N MET A 3 18.39 8.25 33.03
CA MET A 3 19.77 8.04 33.46
C MET A 3 20.73 8.27 32.29
N PRO A 4 21.83 9.02 32.49
CA PRO A 4 22.87 9.16 31.49
C PRO A 4 23.66 7.85 31.38
N MET A 5 23.91 7.41 30.16
CA MET A 5 24.72 6.23 29.83
C MET A 5 25.74 6.59 28.77
N ILE A 6 26.98 6.16 28.96
CA ILE A 6 28.04 6.32 27.96
C ILE A 6 28.13 5.02 27.15
N ARG A 7 28.13 5.15 25.82
CA ARG A 7 28.34 4.06 24.87
C ARG A 7 29.67 4.26 24.16
N GLY A 8 30.44 3.19 23.98
CA GLY A 8 31.77 3.21 23.37
C GLY A 8 32.77 2.38 24.18
N VAL A 9 33.89 1.99 23.57
CA VAL A 9 34.90 1.14 24.20
C VAL A 9 36.04 2.01 24.74
N PHE A 10 36.27 1.95 26.04
CA PHE A 10 37.47 2.47 26.69
C PHE A 10 38.56 1.39 26.61
N LEU A 11 39.68 1.71 25.99
CA LEU A 11 40.77 0.77 25.73
C LEU A 11 41.79 0.73 26.88
N ASN A 12 41.80 1.73 27.75
CA ASN A 12 42.65 1.74 28.94
C ASN A 12 41.99 2.42 30.16
N PRO A 13 42.44 2.12 31.40
CA PRO A 13 41.81 2.62 32.63
C PRO A 13 41.93 4.13 32.87
N ASN A 14 42.87 4.80 32.21
CA ASN A 14 43.13 6.23 32.37
C ASN A 14 42.58 7.08 31.22
N GLU A 15 41.79 6.46 30.34
CA GLU A 15 41.26 7.09 29.15
C GLU A 15 40.12 8.05 29.47
N THR A 16 40.15 9.24 28.88
CA THR A 16 39.12 10.27 29.04
C THR A 16 38.02 10.12 27.98
N PHE A 17 36.90 10.81 28.18
CA PHE A 17 35.82 10.80 27.21
C PHE A 17 36.27 11.42 25.87
N ASP A 18 36.06 10.69 24.78
CA ASP A 18 36.37 11.10 23.42
C ASP A 18 35.06 11.24 22.63
N PRO A 19 34.62 12.46 22.27
CA PRO A 19 33.39 12.67 21.50
C PRO A 19 33.36 12.01 20.11
N GLN A 20 34.51 11.62 19.55
CA GLN A 20 34.58 10.92 18.27
C GLN A 20 34.35 9.41 18.40
N ARG A 21 34.56 8.83 19.59
CA ARG A 21 34.45 7.38 19.84
C ARG A 21 33.38 7.00 20.85
N HIS A 22 33.02 7.93 21.72
CA HIS A 22 32.06 7.74 22.80
C HIS A 22 30.84 8.63 22.57
N THR A 23 29.67 8.12 22.97
CA THR A 23 28.41 8.86 22.88
C THR A 23 27.71 8.83 24.22
N LEU A 24 27.21 9.99 24.65
CA LEU A 24 26.36 10.10 25.84
C LEU A 24 24.90 10.01 25.40
N GLN A 25 24.15 9.09 26.01
CA GLN A 25 22.73 8.87 25.74
C GLN A 25 21.93 8.93 27.03
N PHE A 26 20.68 9.37 26.95
CA PHE A 26 19.73 9.23 28.04
C PHE A 26 18.89 7.98 27.80
N HIS A 27 18.97 7.04 28.73
CA HIS A 27 17.99 5.97 28.81
C HIS A 27 16.83 6.40 29.68
N PHE A 28 15.63 6.22 29.15
CA PHE A 28 14.38 6.47 29.85
C PHE A 28 13.73 5.13 30.17
N THR A 29 13.48 4.88 31.45
CA THR A 29 12.58 3.81 31.88
C THR A 29 11.23 4.41 32.22
N GLN A 30 10.15 3.73 31.82
CA GLN A 30 8.79 4.14 32.13
C GLN A 30 8.63 4.39 33.64
N GLY A 31 8.10 5.55 33.97
CA GLY A 31 7.83 5.95 35.35
C GLY A 31 6.53 5.33 35.88
N ASP A 32 6.29 5.51 37.18
CA ASP A 32 5.12 4.90 37.84
C ASP A 32 3.79 5.38 37.29
N LEU A 33 3.68 6.65 36.87
CA LEU A 33 2.46 7.18 36.23
C LEU A 33 2.16 6.44 34.92
N MET A 34 3.15 6.28 34.03
CA MET A 34 2.96 5.51 32.78
C MET A 34 2.59 4.06 33.06
N ARG A 35 3.18 3.44 34.09
CA ARG A 35 2.85 2.06 34.47
C ARG A 35 1.39 1.92 34.92
N ARG A 36 0.86 2.89 35.69
CA ARG A 36 -0.54 2.91 36.13
C ARG A 36 -1.50 3.16 34.99
N GLU A 37 -1.17 4.08 34.09
CA GLU A 37 -2.01 4.35 32.91
C GLU A 37 -2.03 3.18 31.93
N ILE A 38 -1.00 2.33 31.87
CA ILE A 38 -1.05 1.10 31.05
C ILE A 38 -2.15 0.15 31.53
N GLU A 39 -2.46 0.10 32.84
CA GLU A 39 -3.52 -0.76 33.37
C GLU A 39 -4.93 -0.32 32.93
N SER A 40 -5.10 0.95 32.54
CA SER A 40 -6.37 1.49 32.03
C SER A 40 -6.46 1.44 30.50
N VAL A 41 -5.41 1.01 29.79
CA VAL A 41 -5.43 0.85 28.34
C VAL A 41 -6.16 -0.45 27.97
N GLU A 42 -7.29 -0.30 27.28
CA GLU A 42 -7.98 -1.42 26.65
C GLU A 42 -7.33 -1.74 25.30
N VAL A 43 -7.01 -3.02 25.07
CA VAL A 43 -6.45 -3.50 23.81
C VAL A 43 -7.52 -4.27 23.06
N GLU A 44 -8.02 -3.67 21.98
CA GLU A 44 -8.96 -4.33 21.08
C GLU A 44 -8.23 -5.03 19.93
N ILE A 45 -8.41 -6.34 19.81
CA ILE A 45 -7.88 -7.11 18.67
C ILE A 45 -8.89 -7.01 17.52
N MET A 46 -8.65 -6.07 16.62
CA MET A 46 -9.49 -5.78 15.44
C MET A 46 -9.51 -6.90 14.36
N GLY A 47 -8.96 -8.08 14.67
CA GLY A 47 -8.81 -9.19 13.72
C GLY A 47 -7.68 -8.98 12.70
N VAL A 48 -7.69 -9.79 11.63
CA VAL A 48 -6.78 -9.62 10.48
C VAL A 48 -7.23 -8.38 9.72
N ALA A 49 -6.33 -7.41 9.50
CA ALA A 49 -6.61 -6.29 8.62
C ALA A 49 -7.05 -6.84 7.25
N GLU A 50 -8.33 -6.65 6.92
CA GLU A 50 -8.89 -7.10 5.66
C GLU A 50 -8.31 -6.19 4.56
N THR A 51 -7.16 -6.59 4.02
CA THR A 51 -6.60 -5.95 2.83
C THR A 51 -7.47 -6.37 1.65
N GLY A 52 -8.54 -5.62 1.42
CA GLY A 52 -9.45 -5.83 0.29
C GLY A 52 -8.74 -5.71 -1.06
N LEU A 53 -9.48 -5.98 -2.13
CA LEU A 53 -9.02 -5.63 -3.48
C LEU A 53 -8.69 -4.13 -3.52
N THR A 54 -7.55 -3.78 -4.11
CA THR A 54 -7.18 -2.37 -4.30
C THR A 54 -6.64 -2.18 -5.70
N ILE A 55 -7.15 -1.16 -6.39
CA ILE A 55 -6.57 -0.63 -7.64
C ILE A 55 -5.60 0.48 -7.23
N GLY A 56 -4.31 0.27 -7.45
CA GLY A 56 -3.27 1.25 -7.10
C GLY A 56 -3.04 2.25 -8.22
N GLN A 57 -2.70 1.74 -9.40
CA GLN A 57 -2.37 2.58 -10.55
C GLN A 57 -2.92 1.99 -11.85
N VAL A 58 -3.41 2.87 -12.71
CA VAL A 58 -3.90 2.57 -14.05
C VAL A 58 -3.08 3.36 -15.07
N GLU A 59 -2.41 2.70 -16.01
CA GLU A 59 -1.59 3.32 -17.07
C GLU A 59 -2.18 2.99 -18.45
N ASP A 60 -2.54 4.01 -19.22
CA ASP A 60 -2.95 3.87 -20.61
C ASP A 60 -1.71 3.72 -21.50
N MET A 61 -1.54 2.55 -22.11
CA MET A 61 -0.30 2.21 -22.81
C MET A 61 -0.10 2.99 -24.11
N LYS A 62 -1.17 3.61 -24.64
CA LYS A 62 -1.13 4.44 -25.84
C LYS A 62 -0.63 5.85 -25.54
N SER A 63 -1.21 6.51 -24.55
CA SER A 63 -0.86 7.88 -24.16
C SER A 63 0.27 7.96 -23.13
N ARG A 64 0.56 6.86 -22.45
CA ARG A 64 1.47 6.78 -21.29
C ARG A 64 1.05 7.66 -20.12
N THR A 65 -0.24 8.03 -20.08
CA THR A 65 -0.81 8.75 -18.94
C THR A 65 -1.19 7.77 -17.84
N VAL A 66 -1.11 8.24 -16.60
CA VAL A 66 -1.39 7.47 -15.40
C VAL A 66 -2.58 8.11 -14.69
N ASN A 67 -3.62 7.32 -14.42
CA ASN A 67 -4.83 7.75 -13.72
C ASN A 67 -5.51 9.00 -14.33
N ASP A 68 -5.39 9.19 -15.64
CA ASP A 68 -5.84 10.40 -16.32
C ASP A 68 -6.73 10.09 -17.53
N ARG A 69 -6.16 9.49 -18.58
CA ARG A 69 -6.88 9.24 -19.83
C ARG A 69 -6.87 7.78 -20.23
N LEU A 70 -7.98 7.32 -20.80
CA LEU A 70 -8.15 5.97 -21.36
C LEU A 70 -8.29 6.08 -22.88
N THR A 71 -7.55 5.27 -23.65
CA THR A 71 -7.65 5.23 -25.11
C THR A 71 -8.32 3.93 -25.58
N PRO A 72 -9.59 3.95 -26.02
CA PRO A 72 -10.28 2.77 -26.55
C PRO A 72 -9.47 2.02 -27.61
N GLY A 73 -9.50 0.69 -27.55
CA GLY A 73 -8.79 -0.21 -28.46
C GLY A 73 -7.30 -0.42 -28.16
N PHE A 74 -6.76 0.20 -27.11
CA PHE A 74 -5.38 -0.01 -26.66
C PHE A 74 -5.31 -0.66 -25.29
N ASN A 75 -4.13 -1.15 -24.93
CA ASN A 75 -3.90 -1.80 -23.66
C ASN A 75 -3.98 -0.81 -22.48
N LEU A 76 -4.64 -1.24 -21.42
CA LEU A 76 -4.62 -0.64 -20.10
C LEU A 76 -3.86 -1.56 -19.16
N ARG A 77 -2.88 -1.00 -18.46
CA ARG A 77 -2.16 -1.71 -17.40
C ARG A 77 -2.70 -1.27 -16.05
N VAL A 78 -3.13 -2.23 -15.24
CA VAL A 78 -3.66 -2.00 -13.89
C VAL A 78 -2.77 -2.71 -12.89
N THR A 79 -2.28 -1.99 -11.89
CA THR A 79 -1.47 -2.56 -10.80
C THR A 79 -2.18 -2.36 -9.47
N GLY A 80 -2.02 -3.30 -8.55
CA GLY A 80 -2.78 -3.30 -7.31
C GLY A 80 -2.62 -4.58 -6.51
N THR A 81 -3.61 -4.88 -5.68
CA THR A 81 -3.63 -6.06 -4.81
C THR A 81 -4.91 -6.86 -5.02
N LYS A 82 -4.78 -8.19 -5.11
CA LYS A 82 -5.89 -9.14 -5.29
C LYS A 82 -6.73 -8.86 -6.55
N LEU A 83 -6.09 -8.48 -7.66
CA LEU A 83 -6.75 -8.11 -8.91
C LEU A 83 -7.21 -9.29 -9.78
N ARG A 84 -6.68 -10.49 -9.55
CA ARG A 84 -6.92 -11.64 -10.43
C ARG A 84 -8.42 -11.94 -10.57
N VAL A 85 -8.91 -11.97 -11.80
CA VAL A 85 -10.30 -12.32 -12.15
C VAL A 85 -10.42 -13.84 -12.24
N VAL A 86 -11.31 -14.44 -11.44
CA VAL A 86 -11.56 -15.90 -11.43
C VAL A 86 -13.04 -16.18 -11.19
N GLY A 87 -13.61 -17.11 -11.96
CA GLY A 87 -14.97 -17.63 -11.80
C GLY A 87 -15.95 -17.15 -12.87
N ASP A 88 -17.03 -17.90 -13.05
CA ASP A 88 -17.93 -17.76 -14.21
C ASP A 88 -19.29 -17.12 -13.85
N LYS A 89 -19.39 -16.53 -12.65
CA LYS A 89 -20.63 -15.86 -12.22
C LYS A 89 -20.82 -14.57 -13.03
N PRO A 90 -22.06 -14.17 -13.37
CA PRO A 90 -22.33 -13.00 -14.21
C PRO A 90 -21.73 -11.66 -13.71
N GLY A 91 -21.46 -11.55 -12.41
CA GLY A 91 -20.83 -10.36 -11.82
C GLY A 91 -19.30 -10.38 -11.78
N VAL A 92 -18.65 -11.45 -12.23
CA VAL A 92 -17.19 -11.59 -12.26
C VAL A 92 -16.66 -11.06 -13.58
N GLY A 93 -15.77 -10.08 -13.52
CA GLY A 93 -15.16 -9.46 -14.69
C GLY A 93 -14.62 -8.07 -14.37
N ILE A 94 -14.12 -7.42 -15.41
CA ILE A 94 -13.67 -6.03 -15.36
C ILE A 94 -14.72 -5.18 -16.07
N PHE A 95 -15.06 -4.05 -15.47
CA PHE A 95 -16.10 -3.17 -15.97
C PHE A 95 -15.60 -1.73 -15.99
N PHE A 96 -15.85 -1.04 -17.08
CA PHE A 96 -15.74 0.41 -17.18
C PHE A 96 -17.11 1.00 -16.88
N ARG A 97 -17.20 1.92 -15.93
CA ARG A 97 -18.46 2.52 -15.52
C ARG A 97 -18.44 4.00 -15.84
N GLU A 98 -19.37 4.44 -16.68
CA GLU A 98 -19.53 5.86 -16.98
C GLU A 98 -20.17 6.57 -15.79
N THR A 99 -19.61 7.69 -15.38
CA THR A 99 -20.06 8.45 -14.21
C THR A 99 -21.41 9.11 -14.44
N ALA A 100 -21.70 9.56 -15.67
CA ALA A 100 -22.91 10.30 -16.00
C ALA A 100 -24.16 9.41 -16.09
N THR A 101 -24.08 8.30 -16.82
CA THR A 101 -25.23 7.40 -17.06
C THR A 101 -25.25 6.21 -16.13
N ASN A 102 -24.16 5.99 -15.38
CA ASN A 102 -23.96 4.82 -14.54
C ASN A 102 -23.90 3.49 -15.32
N THR A 103 -23.76 3.56 -16.64
CA THR A 103 -23.69 2.39 -17.52
C THR A 103 -22.37 1.67 -17.34
N ALA A 104 -22.42 0.35 -17.16
CA ALA A 104 -21.25 -0.50 -17.05
C ALA A 104 -20.99 -1.25 -18.36
N THR A 105 -19.81 -1.06 -18.93
CA THR A 105 -19.32 -1.80 -20.09
C THR A 105 -18.35 -2.87 -19.60
N ARG A 106 -18.71 -4.14 -19.83
CA ARG A 106 -17.86 -5.29 -19.48
C ARG A 106 -16.71 -5.43 -20.48
N VAL A 107 -15.53 -5.77 -19.98
CA VAL A 107 -14.38 -6.19 -20.80
C VAL A 107 -14.57 -7.65 -21.17
N ASP A 108 -14.40 -7.97 -22.45
CA ASP A 108 -14.46 -9.36 -22.91
C ASP A 108 -13.32 -10.19 -22.32
N GLU A 109 -13.58 -11.46 -22.02
CA GLU A 109 -12.58 -12.34 -21.40
C GLU A 109 -11.37 -12.57 -22.31
N GLY A 110 -11.57 -12.54 -23.63
CA GLY A 110 -10.50 -12.61 -24.63
C GLY A 110 -9.61 -11.36 -24.68
N ASP A 111 -10.06 -10.24 -24.13
CA ASP A 111 -9.32 -8.98 -24.09
C ASP A 111 -8.46 -8.85 -22.81
N ILE A 112 -8.49 -9.85 -21.92
CA ILE A 112 -7.63 -9.92 -20.74
C ILE A 112 -6.32 -10.62 -21.12
N VAL A 113 -5.28 -9.81 -21.34
CA VAL A 113 -3.95 -10.27 -21.78
C VAL A 113 -3.10 -10.78 -20.61
N ILE A 114 -3.16 -10.11 -19.46
CA ILE A 114 -2.47 -10.53 -18.22
C ILE A 114 -3.49 -10.53 -17.09
N ASN A 115 -3.53 -11.63 -16.32
CA ASN A 115 -4.46 -11.83 -15.21
C ASN A 115 -3.73 -12.31 -13.94
N ASN A 116 -2.94 -11.43 -13.33
CA ASN A 116 -2.19 -11.72 -12.11
C ASN A 116 -2.81 -11.02 -10.89
N PRO A 117 -2.57 -11.53 -9.66
CA PRO A 117 -3.07 -10.89 -8.44
C PRO A 117 -2.55 -9.45 -8.23
N SER A 118 -1.37 -9.11 -8.76
CA SER A 118 -0.74 -7.79 -8.63
C SER A 118 -0.88 -6.92 -9.88
N GLU A 119 -1.32 -7.49 -11.00
CA GLU A 119 -1.27 -6.84 -12.30
C GLU A 119 -2.32 -7.42 -13.26
N LEU A 120 -3.08 -6.53 -13.90
CA LEU A 120 -3.93 -6.85 -15.04
C LEU A 120 -3.44 -6.06 -16.25
N MET A 121 -3.50 -6.69 -17.42
CA MET A 121 -3.38 -6.00 -18.69
C MET A 121 -4.57 -6.36 -19.55
N ILE A 122 -5.34 -5.36 -19.93
CA ILE A 122 -6.58 -5.53 -20.68
C ILE A 122 -6.60 -4.65 -21.91
N ILE A 123 -7.44 -4.97 -22.90
CA ILE A 123 -7.76 -4.06 -24.00
C ILE A 123 -8.97 -3.21 -23.57
N ILE A 124 -8.87 -1.90 -23.73
CA ILE A 124 -9.97 -0.98 -23.42
C ILE A 124 -11.05 -1.17 -24.49
N PRO A 125 -12.30 -1.49 -24.13
CA PRO A 125 -13.38 -1.66 -25.10
C PRO A 125 -13.74 -0.32 -25.75
N ALA A 126 -14.62 -0.35 -26.75
CA ALA A 126 -15.19 0.88 -27.28
C ALA A 126 -15.99 1.60 -26.18
N LEU A 127 -15.54 2.79 -25.79
CA LEU A 127 -16.18 3.63 -24.78
C LEU A 127 -16.64 4.95 -25.40
N PRO A 128 -17.82 5.47 -25.01
CA PRO A 128 -18.19 6.83 -25.35
C PRO A 128 -17.23 7.83 -24.70
N VAL A 129 -17.13 9.04 -25.28
CA VAL A 129 -16.34 10.12 -24.69
C VAL A 129 -17.00 10.55 -23.38
N GLY A 130 -16.28 10.43 -22.27
CA GLY A 130 -16.79 10.74 -20.94
C GLY A 130 -15.78 10.43 -19.84
N THR A 131 -16.28 10.41 -18.60
CA THR A 131 -15.54 10.13 -17.36
C THR A 131 -16.23 9.04 -16.56
#